data_AF-W7QCI4-F1
#
_entry.id   AF-W7QCI4-F1
#
_cell.length_a   1.000
_cell.length_b   1.000
_cell.length_c   1.000
_cell.angle_alpha   90.00
_cell.angle_beta   90.00
_cell.angle_gamma   90.00
#
_symmetry.space_group_name_H-M   'P 1'
#
loop_
_entity.id
_entity.type
_entity.pdbx_description
1 polymer ?
#
loop_
_entity_poly.entity_id
_entity_poly.type
_entity_poly.pdbx_seq_one_letter_code
_entity_poly.pdbx_strand_id
1 'polypeptide(L)' 'MLRLMSATGELYELIHERNREMAHAFDHFSRSSARACLRLIRMHNLLTEAEVAEFSEEMQCATNVDR' A
#
# COMPACT_ATOMS: atom_id res chain seq x y z
N MET A 1 -24.04 9.61 -23.88
CA MET A 1 -24.41 9.82 -22.45
C MET A 1 -24.28 8.54 -21.62
N LEU A 2 -24.88 7.41 -22.04
CA LEU A 2 -24.79 6.10 -21.33
C LEU A 2 -23.35 5.56 -21.11
N ARG A 3 -22.42 5.83 -22.04
CA ARG A 3 -21.02 5.35 -21.96
C ARG A 3 -20.15 6.12 -20.95
N LEU A 4 -20.55 7.33 -20.55
CA LEU A 4 -19.85 8.09 -19.50
C LEU A 4 -20.27 7.63 -18.10
N MET A 5 -21.54 7.27 -17.91
CA MET A 5 -22.05 6.74 -16.62
C MET A 5 -21.44 5.39 -16.24
N SER A 6 -21.17 4.50 -17.22
CA SER A 6 -20.49 3.23 -16.95
C SER A 6 -19.02 3.44 -16.56
N ALA A 7 -18.31 4.34 -17.26
CA ALA A 7 -16.91 4.66 -16.98
C ALA A 7 -16.72 5.33 -15.61
N THR A 8 -17.65 6.19 -15.18
CA THR A 8 -17.58 6.81 -13.85
C THR A 8 -17.81 5.81 -12.72
N GLY A 9 -18.69 4.82 -12.93
CA GLY A 9 -18.92 3.75 -11.96
C GLY A 9 -17.70 2.83 -11.83
N GLU A 10 -17.15 2.38 -12.95
CA GLU A 10 -15.93 1.54 -12.97
C GLU A 10 -14.72 2.26 -12.35
N LEU A 11 -14.56 3.56 -12.64
CA LEU A 11 -13.50 4.36 -12.04
C LEU A 11 -13.70 4.54 -10.52
N TYR A 12 -14.94 4.75 -10.07
CA TYR A 12 -15.26 4.84 -8.66
C TYR A 12 -14.90 3.55 -7.92
N GLU A 13 -15.32 2.39 -8.44
CA GLU A 13 -15.00 1.09 -7.85
C GLU A 13 -13.49 0.85 -7.79
N LEU A 14 -12.76 1.22 -8.86
CA LEU A 14 -11.30 1.08 -8.88
C LEU A 14 -10.63 1.96 -7.82
N ILE A 15 -11.03 3.23 -7.70
CA ILE A 15 -10.50 4.15 -6.67
C ILE A 15 -10.82 3.62 -5.27
N HIS A 16 -12.06 3.16 -5.07
CA HIS A 16 -12.52 2.68 -3.78
C HIS A 16 -11.78 1.41 -3.35
N GLU A 17 -11.55 0.48 -4.27
CA GLU A 17 -10.77 -0.73 -3.99
C GLU A 17 -9.31 -0.40 -3.65
N ARG A 18 -8.67 0.51 -4.40
CA ARG A 18 -7.30 0.96 -4.11
C ARG A 18 -7.19 1.68 -2.77
N ASN A 19 -8.17 2.50 -2.41
CA ASN A 19 -8.20 3.14 -1.10
C ASN A 19 -8.34 2.11 0.02
N ARG A 20 -9.16 1.07 -0.18
CA ARG A 20 -9.33 -0.01 0.78
C ARG A 20 -8.04 -0.80 0.95
N GLU A 21 -7.34 -1.11 -0.14
CA GLU A 21 -6.02 -1.74 -0.14
C GLU A 21 -4.98 -0.91 0.63
N MET A 22 -4.92 0.40 0.37
CA MET A 22 -4.01 1.30 1.08
C MET A 22 -4.33 1.42 2.57
N ALA A 23 -5.61 1.39 2.97
CA ALA A 23 -6.01 1.45 4.38
C ALA A 23 -5.46 0.26 5.18
N HIS A 24 -5.37 -0.93 4.58
CA HIS A 24 -4.80 -2.12 5.22
C HIS A 24 -3.33 -1.94 5.65
N ALA A 25 -2.61 -0.99 5.04
CA ALA A 25 -1.26 -0.65 5.43
C ALA A 25 -1.20 0.00 6.85
N PHE A 26 -2.32 0.51 7.35
CA PHE A 26 -2.42 1.25 8.62
C PHE A 26 -3.41 0.65 9.64
N ASP A 27 -4.24 -0.32 9.25
CA ASP A 27 -5.29 -0.89 10.12
C ASP A 27 -4.79 -1.90 11.18
N HIS A 28 -3.49 -2.20 11.21
CA HIS A 28 -2.94 -3.21 12.12
C HIS A 28 -1.73 -2.67 12.92
N PHE A 29 -1.85 -2.69 14.25
CA PHE A 29 -0.88 -2.10 15.18
C PHE A 29 -0.09 -3.13 16.00
N SER A 30 0.00 -4.38 15.55
CA SER A 30 0.78 -5.41 16.25
C SER A 30 2.21 -5.51 15.69
N ARG A 31 3.14 -6.03 16.51
CA ARG A 31 4.52 -6.30 16.05
C ARG A 31 4.56 -7.35 14.94
N SER A 32 3.64 -8.32 14.98
CA SER A 32 3.57 -9.37 13.95
C SER A 32 3.03 -8.84 12.63
N SER A 33 2.14 -7.83 12.64
CA SER A 33 1.62 -7.20 11.42
C SER A 33 2.56 -6.15 10.83
N ALA A 34 3.45 -5.57 11.63
CA ALA A 34 4.32 -4.46 11.22
C ALA A 34 5.10 -4.72 9.93
N ARG A 35 5.63 -5.94 9.72
CA ARG A 35 6.33 -6.31 8.47
C ARG A 35 5.40 -6.30 7.26
N ALA A 36 4.19 -6.85 7.41
CA ALA A 36 3.21 -6.88 6.33
C ALA A 36 2.71 -5.47 6.00
N CYS A 37 2.39 -4.67 7.02
CA CYS A 37 2.01 -3.27 6.87
C CYS A 37 3.10 -2.46 6.17
N LEU A 38 4.35 -2.54 6.64
CA LEU A 38 5.46 -1.81 6.02
C LEU A 38 5.71 -2.26 4.57
N ARG A 39 5.53 -3.54 4.24
CA ARG A 39 5.59 -4.01 2.85
C ARG A 39 4.48 -3.41 1.98
N LEU A 40 3.26 -3.28 2.49
CA LEU A 40 2.16 -2.60 1.77
C LEU A 40 2.46 -1.12 1.56
N ILE A 41 2.96 -0.43 2.59
CA ILE A 41 3.38 0.98 2.51
C ILE A 41 4.41 1.16 1.38
N ARG A 42 5.42 0.29 1.32
CA ARG A 42 6.46 0.32 0.27
C ARG A 42 5.91 -0.04 -1.11
N MET A 43 5.02 -1.03 -1.21
CA MET A 43 4.39 -1.44 -2.46
C MET A 43 3.59 -0.30 -3.11
N HIS A 44 2.99 0.57 -2.29
CA HIS A 44 2.28 1.75 -2.75
C HIS A 44 3.17 2.99 -2.90
N ASN A 45 4.50 2.86 -2.79
CA ASN A 45 5.48 3.97 -2.88
C ASN A 45 5.16 5.12 -1.90
N LEU A 46 4.66 4.79 -0.71
CA LEU A 46 4.32 5.78 0.32
C LEU A 46 5.53 6.18 1.18
N LEU A 47 6.70 5.58 0.92
CA LEU A 47 7.98 5.95 1.51
C LEU A 47 8.99 6.19 0.41
N THR A 48 9.84 7.18 0.64
CA THR A 48 11.07 7.40 -0.14
C THR A 48 12.13 6.37 0.25
N GLU A 49 13.10 6.15 -0.65
CA GLU A 49 14.25 5.29 -0.35
C GLU A 49 15.06 5.77 0.86
N ALA A 50 15.11 7.09 1.11
CA ALA A 50 15.76 7.65 2.28
C ALA A 50 15.05 7.25 3.59
N GLU A 51 13.71 7.33 3.62
CA GLU A 51 12.92 6.90 4.77
C GLU A 51 12.99 5.38 4.99
N VAL A 52 13.08 4.60 3.91
CA VAL A 52 13.32 3.15 4.00
C VAL A 52 14.70 2.85 4.61
N ALA A 53 15.71 3.65 4.27
CA ALA A 53 17.08 3.47 4.78
C ALA A 53 17.22 3.71 6.29
N GLU A 54 16.27 4.39 6.93
CA GLU A 54 16.26 4.59 8.39
C GLU A 54 15.93 3.31 9.17
N PHE A 55 15.29 2.32 8.54
CA PHE A 55 15.01 1.03 9.16
C PHE A 55 16.26 0.15 9.21
N SER A 56 16.27 -0.85 10.10
CA SER A 56 17.33 -1.85 10.12
C SER A 56 17.41 -2.62 8.79
N GLU A 57 18.61 -3.11 8.44
CA GLU A 57 18.81 -3.95 7.24
C GLU A 57 17.87 -5.15 7.18
N GLU A 58 17.60 -5.76 8.34
CA GLU A 58 16.63 -6.86 8.47
C GLU A 58 15.23 -6.43 8.00
N MET A 59 14.74 -5.28 8.48
CA MET A 59 13.42 -4.76 8.09
C MET A 59 13.39 -4.34 6.63
N GLN A 60 14.46 -3.73 6.12
CA GLN A 60 14.58 -3.39 4.70
C GLN A 60 14.49 -4.65 3.82
N CYS A 61 15.22 -5.72 4.19
CA CYS A 61 15.21 -6.99 3.49
C CYS A 61 13.86 -7.71 3.57
N ALA A 62 13.26 -7.70 4.76
CA ALA A 62 12.00 -8.35 5.07
C ALA A 62 10.78 -7.75 4.37
N THR A 63 10.89 -6.49 3.95
CA THR A 63 9.78 -5.70 3.37
C THR A 63 10.06 -5.24 1.94
N ASN A 64 11.10 -5.79 1.31
CA ASN A 64 11.38 -5.55 -0.10
C ASN A 64 10.20 -6.05 -0.96
N VAL A 65 9.79 -5.23 -1.93
CA VAL A 65 8.63 -5.46 -2.80
C VAL A 65 9.03 -6.28 -4.05
N ASP A 66 10.30 -6.24 -4.45
CA ASP A 66 10.85 -6.93 -5.63
C ASP A 66 11.21 -8.40 -5.38
N ARG A 67 10.89 -8.93 -4.19
CA ARG A 67 11.08 -10.32 -3.79
C ARG A 67 9.81 -11.14 -3.90
#